data_AF-A0A7J8U6N2-F1
#
_entry.id   AF-A0A7J8U6N2-F1
#
_cell.length_a   1.000
_cell.length_b   1.000
_cell.length_c   1.000
_cell.angle_alpha   90.00
_cell.angle_beta   90.00
_cell.angle_gamma   90.00
#
_symmetry.space_group_name_H-M   'P 1'
#
loop_
_entity.id
_entity.type
_entity.pdbx_description
1 polymer ?
#
loop_
_entity_poly.entity_id
_entity_poly.type
_entity_poly.pdbx_seq_one_letter_code
_entity_poly.pdbx_strand_id
1 'polypeptide(L)' 'MTNFEKETSKAYSQRQLKNRWDALKKEWKAWKKLKGKDTGLGWNPIKRTVDASDDW' A
#
# COMPACT_ATOMS: atom_id res chain seq x y z
N MET A 1 11.06 -9.92 -24.63
CA MET A 1 10.17 -10.35 -23.52
C MET A 1 10.83 -9.96 -22.21
N THR A 2 10.17 -9.14 -21.41
CA THR A 2 10.72 -8.67 -20.12
C THR A 2 10.65 -9.78 -19.07
N ASN A 3 11.46 -9.72 -18.01
CA ASN A 3 11.40 -10.72 -16.93
C ASN A 3 10.01 -10.79 -16.29
N PHE A 4 9.35 -9.64 -16.14
CA PHE A 4 7.97 -9.57 -15.65
C PHE A 4 7.00 -10.36 -16.53
N GLU A 5 7.12 -10.27 -17.86
CA GLU A 5 6.27 -11.02 -18.79
C GLU A 5 6.50 -12.53 -18.69
N LYS A 6 7.75 -12.95 -18.49
CA LYS A 6 8.11 -14.36 -18.31
C LYS A 6 7.54 -14.94 -17.01
N GLU A 7 7.59 -14.18 -15.93
CA GLU A 7 7.12 -14.62 -14.61
C GLU A 7 5.59 -14.59 -14.48
N THR A 8 4.94 -13.60 -15.09
CA THR A 8 3.49 -13.37 -14.90
C THR A 8 2.65 -13.84 -16.08
N SER A 9 3.27 -14.23 -17.19
CA SER A 9 2.63 -14.49 -18.48
C SER A 9 1.75 -13.32 -18.96
N LYS A 10 2.02 -12.10 -18.50
CA LYS A 10 1.24 -10.90 -18.81
C LYS A 10 2.12 -9.86 -19.51
N ALA A 11 1.74 -9.55 -20.74
CA ALA A 11 2.31 -8.46 -21.53
C ALA A 11 1.72 -7.12 -21.09
N TYR A 12 2.43 -6.40 -20.22
CA TYR A 12 2.10 -5.01 -19.89
C TYR A 12 3.08 -4.06 -20.58
N SER A 13 2.54 -3.06 -21.26
CA SER A 13 3.32 -1.90 -21.68
C SER A 13 3.85 -1.13 -20.46
N GLN A 14 4.97 -0.44 -20.66
CA GLN A 14 5.56 0.44 -19.65
C GLN A 14 4.54 1.47 -19.12
N ARG A 15 3.65 1.98 -19.99
CA ARG A 15 2.58 2.91 -19.61
C ARG A 15 1.57 2.28 -18.66
N GLN A 16 1.17 1.03 -18.88
CA GLN A 16 0.25 0.32 -17.98
C GLN A 16 0.87 0.08 -16.60
N LEU A 17 2.15 -0.32 -16.56
CA LEU A 17 2.87 -0.48 -15.29
C LEU A 17 2.99 0.84 -14.53
N LYS A 18 3.34 1.92 -15.23
CA LYS A 18 3.41 3.26 -14.65
C LYS A 18 2.07 3.71 -14.08
N ASN A 19 0.98 3.55 -14.83
CA ASN A 19 -0.35 3.93 -14.36
C ASN A 19 -0.76 3.17 -13.09
N ARG A 20 -0.48 1.86 -13.01
CA ARG A 20 -0.76 1.05 -11.81
C ARG A 20 0.09 1.49 -10.62
N TRP A 21 1.37 1.74 -10.84
CA TRP A 21 2.27 2.23 -9.80
C TRP A 21 1.84 3.59 -9.23
N ASP A 22 1.44 4.51 -10.12
CA ASP A 22 1.00 5.85 -9.70
C ASP A 22 -0.35 5.78 -8.94
N ALA A 23 -1.25 4.85 -9.30
CA ALA A 23 -2.47 4.57 -8.53
C ALA A 23 -2.16 4.00 -7.13
N LEU A 24 -1.30 2.97 -7.04
CA LEU A 24 -0.89 2.38 -5.77
C LEU A 24 -0.21 3.39 -4.84
N LYS A 25 0.62 4.28 -5.39
CA LYS A 25 1.23 5.38 -4.63
C LYS A 25 0.19 6.32 -4.03
N LYS A 26 -0.89 6.63 -4.77
CA LYS A 26 -1.97 7.49 -4.28
C LYS A 26 -2.70 6.82 -3.12
N GLU A 27 -3.04 5.54 -3.26
CA GLU A 27 -3.68 4.75 -2.20
C GLU A 27 -2.79 4.63 -0.95
N TRP A 28 -1.50 4.36 -1.13
CA TRP A 28 -0.55 4.27 -0.02
C TRP A 28 -0.42 5.60 0.74
N LYS A 29 -0.41 6.74 0.03
CA LYS A 29 -0.41 8.07 0.67
C LYS A 29 -1.69 8.30 1.48
N ALA A 30 -2.84 7.88 0.97
CA ALA A 30 -4.11 7.96 1.69
C ALA A 30 -4.08 7.09 2.95
N TRP A 31 -3.65 5.84 2.83
CA TRP A 31 -3.47 4.92 3.96
C TRP A 31 -2.51 5.47 5.02
N LYS A 32 -1.35 5.99 4.62
CA LYS A 32 -0.38 6.60 5.54
C LYS A 32 -0.96 7.81 6.27
N LYS A 33 -1.76 8.63 5.60
CA LYS A 33 -2.45 9.78 6.21
C LYS A 33 -3.47 9.30 7.25
N LEU A 34 -4.29 8.31 6.92
CA LEU A 34 -5.28 7.73 7.85
C LEU A 34 -4.60 7.16 9.10
N LYS A 35 -3.56 6.34 8.89
CA LYS A 35 -2.74 5.75 9.95
C LYS A 35 -2.10 6.79 10.88
N GLY A 36 -1.71 7.94 10.35
CA GLY A 36 -1.00 8.98 11.10
C GLY A 36 -1.88 10.09 11.69
N LYS A 37 -3.07 10.35 11.14
CA LYS A 37 -3.93 11.46 11.57
C LYS A 37 -5.24 11.05 12.24
N ASP A 38 -5.92 10.02 11.74
CA ASP A 38 -7.33 9.81 12.11
C ASP A 38 -7.53 8.73 13.16
N THR A 39 -6.62 7.75 13.25
CA THR A 39 -6.87 6.64 14.18
C THR A 39 -6.59 7.01 15.64
N GLY A 40 -5.55 7.78 15.97
CA GLY A 40 -5.08 7.86 17.37
C GLY A 40 -4.61 6.52 17.96
N LEU A 41 -4.99 5.40 17.33
CA LEU A 41 -4.55 4.04 17.57
C LEU A 41 -3.09 3.94 17.18
N GLY A 42 -2.24 3.74 18.19
CA GLY A 42 -0.82 3.54 18.01
C GLY A 42 -0.60 2.37 17.06
N TRP A 43 0.04 2.60 15.92
CA TRP A 43 0.54 1.46 15.17
C TRP A 43 1.66 0.82 15.97
N ASN A 44 1.54 -0.46 16.30
CA ASN A 44 2.60 -1.20 16.96
C ASN A 44 3.46 -1.91 15.89
N PRO A 45 4.64 -1.37 15.51
CA PRO A 45 5.47 -1.95 14.45
C PRO A 45 6.07 -3.30 14.85
N ILE A 46 6.13 -3.60 16.15
CA ILE A 46 6.68 -4.85 16.69
C ILE A 46 5.65 -5.98 16.54
N LYS A 47 4.39 -5.71 16.90
CA LYS A 47 3.30 -6.69 16.81
C LYS A 47 2.62 -6.74 15.44
N ARG A 48 2.85 -5.73 14.58
CA ARG A 48 2.13 -5.50 13.31
C ARG A 48 0.61 -5.38 13.50
N THR A 49 0.18 -4.93 14.67
CA THR A 49 -1.22 -4.73 15.03
C THR A 49 -1.50 -3.25 15.25
N VAL A 50 -2.77 -2.87 15.08
CA VAL A 50 -3.29 -1.57 15.50
C VAL A 50 -3.56 -1.67 17.01
N ASP A 51 -2.81 -0.93 17.82
CA ASP A 51 -3.09 -0.79 19.26
C ASP A 51 -4.22 0.21 19.41
N ALA A 52 -5.41 -0.31 19.65
CA ALA A 52 -6.56 0.46 20.08
C ALA A 52 -6.60 0.44 21.61
N SER A 53 -6.69 1.61 22.26
CA SER A 53 -7.06 1.64 23.68
C SER A 53 -8.45 1.04 23.84
N ASP A 54 -8.68 0.29 24.91
CA ASP A 54 -9.98 -0.30 25.25
C ASP A 54 -10.93 0.71 25.92
N ASP A 55 -10.58 2.01 25.88
CA ASP A 55 -11.42 3.09 26.38
C ASP A 55 -12.60 3.31 25.42
N TRP A 56 -13.71 2.64 25.71
CA TRP A 56 -15.04 2.89 25.16
C TRP A 56 -15.95 3.54 26.20
#